data_AF-A0A7S3N6I2-F1
#
_entry.id   AF-A0A7S3N6I2-F1
#
_cell.length_a   1.000
_cell.length_b   1.000
_cell.length_c   1.000
_cell.angle_alpha   90.00
_cell.angle_beta   90.00
_cell.angle_gamma   90.00
#
_symmetry.space_group_name_H-M   'P 1'
#
loop_
_entity.id
_entity.type
_entity.pdbx_description
1 polymer ?
#
loop_
_entity_poly.entity_id
_entity_poly.type
_entity_poly.pdbx_seq_one_letter_code
_entity_poly.pdbx_strand_id
1 'polypeptide(L)'
;QIDPFGHSAVTVAVLHKLGYEAFVGNRISESFKSKLSNHDGFNFVWEGHQVSKTKEDSSLFTHIIQRHYNYPDTWSESSFYSQYSRSYRINVFNKEIAPTINAISHLSNNTSKAYHALLHAGDDFTYTHASQYFNKVDELNKELENEGKERGYNTSAIYSTVYDYFEGIHSLNITYGLFKGDFLPFQEPFTGWEDFWTGYYSTRLHLKRFIRHVFNDIQGTKTLLAIRAIAKNGNSINFDSDLSKVIDGINNQIRYAERKWAILMHHDGITGTHMTSTENSYYVILNEALSYLNEARKLIESHLSVPISSESAEFLRSVYDHLTNPEMTQHTMVNPAGYYRIQIMNMTLPVSNGTNNYVFVMQKGDNVAVINGC
;
A
#
# COMPACT_ATOMS: atom_id res chain seq x y z
N GLN A 1 -1.84 7.94 7.21
CA GLN A 1 -0.50 7.74 6.63
C GLN A 1 0.49 8.64 7.38
N ILE A 2 0.75 8.34 8.65
CA ILE A 2 1.50 9.25 9.54
C ILE A 2 3.03 9.15 9.40
N ASP A 3 3.53 8.07 8.80
CA ASP A 3 4.96 7.74 8.78
C ASP A 3 5.62 7.47 7.40
N PRO A 4 4.91 7.33 6.26
CA PRO A 4 5.58 7.33 4.97
C PRO A 4 6.37 8.62 4.73
N PHE A 5 7.55 8.50 4.13
CA PHE A 5 8.49 9.61 3.92
C PHE A 5 8.14 10.45 2.69
N GLY A 6 7.09 11.26 2.83
CA GLY A 6 6.44 12.00 1.75
C GLY A 6 5.23 11.26 1.18
N HIS A 7 4.41 11.96 0.40
CA HIS A 7 3.14 11.44 -0.09
C HIS A 7 2.91 11.77 -1.57
N SER A 8 2.57 10.77 -2.38
CA SER A 8 2.25 10.96 -3.80
C SER A 8 0.75 11.23 -4.01
N ALA A 9 0.40 12.09 -4.96
CA ALA A 9 -0.98 12.34 -5.40
C ALA A 9 -1.66 11.10 -5.98
N VAL A 10 -0.89 10.08 -6.40
CA VAL A 10 -1.46 8.77 -6.80
C VAL A 10 -2.13 8.09 -5.61
N THR A 11 -1.59 8.24 -4.39
CA THR A 11 -2.18 7.67 -3.18
C THR A 11 -3.60 8.18 -2.98
N VAL A 12 -3.82 9.48 -3.11
CA VAL A 12 -5.14 10.09 -3.00
C VAL A 12 -6.09 9.58 -4.07
N ALA A 13 -5.63 9.55 -5.33
CA ALA A 13 -6.46 9.09 -6.43
C ALA A 13 -6.91 7.62 -6.27
N VAL A 14 -6.01 6.76 -5.80
CA VAL A 14 -6.34 5.35 -5.50
C VAL A 14 -7.29 5.24 -4.31
N LEU A 15 -7.02 5.96 -3.21
CA LEU A 15 -7.87 5.92 -2.01
C LEU A 15 -9.29 6.43 -2.30
N HIS A 16 -9.44 7.52 -3.06
CA HIS A 16 -10.75 8.00 -3.51
C HIS A 16 -11.50 6.92 -4.29
N LYS A 17 -10.84 6.24 -5.23
CA LYS A 17 -11.46 5.13 -5.99
C LYS A 17 -11.80 3.90 -5.13
N LEU A 18 -11.17 3.74 -3.98
CA LEU A 18 -11.51 2.71 -2.99
C LEU A 18 -12.65 3.13 -2.06
N GLY A 19 -13.20 4.34 -2.22
CA GLY A 19 -14.32 4.85 -1.41
C GLY A 19 -13.91 5.53 -0.11
N TYR A 20 -12.64 5.89 0.04
CA TYR A 20 -12.23 6.76 1.15
C TYR A 20 -12.73 8.19 0.91
N GLU A 21 -13.06 8.90 1.97
CA GLU A 21 -13.54 10.29 1.93
C GLU A 21 -12.50 11.29 2.47
N ALA A 22 -11.60 10.80 3.33
CA ALA A 22 -10.60 11.64 3.97
C ALA A 22 -9.22 10.98 4.08
N PHE A 23 -8.19 11.81 4.20
CA PHE A 23 -6.78 11.44 4.36
C PHE A 23 -6.16 12.17 5.54
N VAL A 24 -5.38 11.45 6.35
CA VAL A 24 -4.50 12.05 7.37
C VAL A 24 -3.05 11.71 7.05
N GLY A 25 -2.22 12.73 6.88
CA GLY A 25 -0.77 12.62 6.62
C GLY A 25 0.06 13.41 7.63
N ASN A 26 1.38 13.26 7.59
CA ASN A 26 2.26 14.04 8.47
C ASN A 26 3.56 14.48 7.79
N ARG A 27 4.37 13.53 7.33
CA ARG A 27 5.72 13.78 6.81
C ARG A 27 5.67 14.46 5.43
N ILE A 28 5.39 15.75 5.46
CA ILE A 28 5.57 16.69 4.35
C ILE A 28 6.64 17.71 4.75
N SER A 29 7.35 18.27 3.78
CA SER A 29 8.48 19.17 4.03
C SER A 29 8.08 20.40 4.84
N GLU A 30 8.97 20.88 5.68
CA GLU A 30 8.72 22.04 6.56
C GLU A 30 8.30 23.30 5.79
N SER A 31 8.90 23.52 4.63
CA SER A 31 8.54 24.63 3.75
C SER A 31 7.07 24.57 3.29
N PHE A 32 6.49 23.38 3.16
CA PHE A 32 5.05 23.22 2.91
C PHE A 32 4.23 23.43 4.18
N LYS A 33 4.61 22.85 5.32
CA LYS A 33 3.90 23.06 6.59
C LYS A 33 3.83 24.55 6.97
N SER A 34 4.94 25.27 6.79
CA SER A 34 5.02 26.72 6.98
C SER A 34 4.10 27.49 6.03
N LYS A 35 3.99 27.09 4.75
CA LYS A 35 3.04 27.71 3.80
C LYS A 35 1.58 27.44 4.17
N LEU A 36 1.26 26.20 4.57
CA LEU A 36 -0.08 25.83 5.02
C LEU A 36 -0.49 26.63 6.27
N SER A 37 0.40 26.73 7.26
CA SER A 37 0.17 27.51 8.48
C SER A 37 -0.13 28.99 8.21
N ASN A 38 0.48 29.58 7.18
CA ASN A 38 0.32 30.99 6.81
C ASN A 38 -0.89 31.30 5.91
N HIS A 39 -1.60 30.29 5.41
CA HIS A 39 -2.74 30.45 4.50
C HIS A 39 -3.97 29.69 5.01
N ASP A 40 -4.31 28.56 4.39
CA ASP A 40 -5.57 27.84 4.59
C ASP A 40 -5.51 26.80 5.72
N GLY A 41 -4.42 26.78 6.49
CA GLY A 41 -4.20 25.79 7.53
C GLY A 41 -3.90 24.40 7.01
N PHE A 42 -4.07 23.43 7.91
CA PHE A 42 -3.70 22.05 7.69
C PHE A 42 -4.83 21.17 7.17
N ASN A 43 -5.96 21.78 6.81
CA ASN A 43 -7.14 21.13 6.24
C ASN A 43 -7.39 21.67 4.83
N PHE A 44 -7.45 20.79 3.83
CA PHE A 44 -7.67 21.18 2.44
C PHE A 44 -8.22 20.02 1.63
N VAL A 45 -8.79 20.31 0.46
CA VAL A 45 -9.12 19.30 -0.54
C VAL A 45 -7.85 18.99 -1.33
N TRP A 46 -7.36 17.75 -1.26
CA TRP A 46 -6.21 17.31 -2.05
C TRP A 46 -6.70 16.61 -3.31
N GLU A 47 -6.43 17.19 -4.48
CA GLU A 47 -6.71 16.57 -5.77
C GLU A 47 -5.56 15.64 -6.17
N GLY A 48 -5.88 14.34 -6.27
CA GLY A 48 -4.95 13.31 -6.71
C GLY A 48 -4.56 13.41 -8.18
N HIS A 49 -3.60 12.58 -8.61
CA HIS A 49 -3.23 12.51 -10.02
C HIS A 49 -4.41 11.98 -10.85
N GLN A 50 -4.61 12.52 -12.06
CA GLN A 50 -5.60 11.98 -13.00
C GLN A 50 -5.20 10.55 -13.40
N VAL A 51 -5.95 9.58 -12.91
CA VAL A 51 -5.74 8.13 -13.18
C VAL A 51 -6.65 7.61 -14.30
N SER A 52 -7.58 8.43 -14.81
CA SER A 52 -8.46 8.14 -15.94
C SER A 52 -8.36 9.22 -17.01
N LYS A 53 -8.72 8.86 -18.26
CA LYS A 53 -8.86 9.82 -19.37
C LYS A 53 -10.08 10.73 -19.21
N THR A 54 -11.06 10.30 -18.43
CA THR A 54 -12.20 11.12 -18.01
C THR A 54 -11.77 11.98 -16.81
N LYS A 55 -12.16 13.26 -16.78
CA LYS A 55 -12.02 14.11 -15.59
C LYS A 55 -13.00 13.62 -14.51
N GLU A 56 -12.69 12.49 -13.92
CA GLU A 56 -13.34 12.03 -12.70
C GLU A 56 -12.69 12.73 -11.52
N ASP A 57 -13.52 13.08 -10.53
CA ASP A 57 -13.01 13.57 -9.27
C ASP A 57 -12.11 12.47 -8.65
N SER A 58 -10.99 12.91 -8.09
CA SER A 58 -10.02 12.06 -7.42
C SER A 58 -9.48 12.78 -6.20
N SER A 59 -10.36 13.52 -5.53
CA SER A 59 -10.02 14.38 -4.42
C SER A 59 -10.41 13.76 -3.09
N LEU A 60 -9.60 14.02 -2.06
CA LEU A 60 -9.93 13.67 -0.68
C LEU A 60 -9.80 14.89 0.21
N PHE A 61 -10.70 15.01 1.17
CA PHE A 61 -10.48 15.96 2.25
C PHE A 61 -9.27 15.51 3.07
N THR A 62 -8.31 16.40 3.28
CA THR A 62 -6.99 16.05 3.78
C THR A 62 -6.66 16.88 5.01
N HIS A 63 -6.25 16.19 6.07
CA HIS A 63 -5.61 16.77 7.24
C HIS A 63 -4.12 16.44 7.27
N ILE A 64 -3.27 17.45 7.44
CA ILE A 64 -1.83 17.27 7.66
C ILE A 64 -1.51 17.54 9.13
N ILE A 65 -0.93 16.56 9.81
CA ILE A 65 -0.44 16.71 11.17
C ILE A 65 0.65 17.78 11.20
N GLN A 66 0.53 18.73 12.11
CA GLN A 66 1.33 19.96 12.12
C GLN A 66 2.78 19.68 12.51
N ARG A 67 3.00 18.82 13.49
CA ARG A 67 4.32 18.52 14.04
C ARG A 67 4.68 17.06 13.84
N HIS A 68 4.61 16.27 14.89
CA HIS A 68 4.88 14.84 14.88
C HIS A 68 3.59 14.07 15.21
N TYR A 69 3.58 12.77 14.95
CA TYR A 69 2.43 11.90 15.27
C TYR A 69 2.42 11.43 16.74
N ASN A 70 3.27 12.02 17.59
CA ASN A 70 3.41 11.63 18.98
C ASN A 70 2.48 12.42 19.91
N TYR A 71 2.57 12.20 21.23
CA TYR A 71 1.83 12.99 22.20
C TYR A 71 2.15 14.48 22.11
N PRO A 72 1.20 15.38 22.42
CA PRO A 72 1.34 16.81 22.17
C PRO A 72 2.54 17.41 22.91
N ASP A 73 3.40 18.13 22.20
CA ASP A 73 4.66 18.71 22.71
C ASP A 73 5.57 17.75 23.49
N THR A 74 5.62 16.48 23.09
CA THR A 74 6.52 15.47 23.68
C THR A 74 7.50 14.92 22.63
N TRP A 75 8.56 14.24 23.08
CA TRP A 75 9.53 13.55 22.22
C TRP A 75 9.80 12.09 22.63
N SER A 76 9.19 11.67 23.73
CA SER A 76 9.32 10.32 24.26
C SER A 76 8.19 10.01 25.22
N GLU A 77 7.92 8.72 25.41
CA GLU A 77 7.05 8.23 26.47
C GLU A 77 7.45 8.79 27.85
N SER A 78 8.76 8.86 28.16
CA SER A 78 9.23 9.43 29.43
C SER A 78 8.89 10.91 29.58
N SER A 79 8.91 11.68 28.49
CA SER A 79 8.49 13.09 28.51
C SER A 79 6.97 13.22 28.68
N PHE A 80 6.18 12.29 28.13
CA PHE A 80 4.72 12.26 28.32
C PHE A 80 4.32 11.94 29.76
N TYR A 81 5.04 11.05 30.44
CA TYR A 81 4.79 10.72 31.86
C TYR A 81 5.25 11.79 32.85
N SER A 82 6.01 12.80 32.40
CA SER A 82 6.40 13.91 33.26
C SER A 82 5.17 14.72 33.72
N GLN A 83 5.25 15.37 34.87
CA GLN A 83 4.10 16.13 35.40
C GLN A 83 3.70 17.25 34.43
N TYR A 84 2.41 17.36 34.12
CA TYR A 84 1.88 18.46 33.33
C TYR A 84 1.96 19.75 34.12
N SER A 85 3.05 20.48 33.91
CA SER A 85 3.21 21.82 34.44
C SER A 85 2.30 22.80 33.69
N ARG A 86 2.04 23.95 34.31
CA ARG A 86 1.41 25.08 33.61
C ARG A 86 2.18 25.46 32.33
N SER A 87 3.51 25.37 32.34
CA SER A 87 4.31 25.63 31.14
C SER A 87 4.06 24.61 30.03
N TYR A 88 3.86 23.34 30.37
CA TYR A 88 3.55 22.29 29.40
C TYR A 88 2.22 22.54 28.70
N ARG A 89 1.12 22.76 29.43
CA ARG A 89 -0.19 23.00 28.79
C ARG A 89 -0.21 24.27 27.93
N ILE A 90 0.49 25.34 28.35
CA ILE A 90 0.66 26.57 27.56
C ILE A 90 1.38 26.25 26.24
N ASN A 91 2.43 25.43 26.29
CA ASN A 91 3.18 25.04 25.10
C ASN A 91 2.34 24.18 24.16
N VAL A 92 1.61 23.18 24.68
CA VAL A 92 0.69 22.36 23.88
C VAL A 92 -0.34 23.24 23.20
N PHE A 93 -0.98 24.15 23.93
CA PHE A 93 -1.94 25.08 23.34
C PHE A 93 -1.30 25.91 22.22
N ASN A 94 -0.16 26.55 22.49
CA ASN A 94 0.48 27.45 21.53
C ASN A 94 1.00 26.73 20.28
N LYS A 95 1.47 25.48 20.40
CA LYS A 95 2.13 24.76 19.31
C LYS A 95 1.21 23.83 18.52
N GLU A 96 0.16 23.29 19.14
CA GLU A 96 -0.70 22.26 18.52
C GLU A 96 -2.13 22.76 18.28
N ILE A 97 -2.64 23.67 19.14
CA ILE A 97 -4.05 24.12 19.08
C ILE A 97 -4.16 25.49 18.41
N ALA A 98 -3.38 26.46 18.85
CA ALA A 98 -3.44 27.84 18.36
C ALA A 98 -3.24 27.97 16.84
N PRO A 99 -2.35 27.20 16.17
CA PRO A 99 -2.23 27.26 14.72
C PRO A 99 -3.53 26.84 14.01
N THR A 100 -4.23 25.83 14.52
CA THR A 100 -5.55 25.41 14.01
C THR A 100 -6.58 26.52 14.16
N ILE A 101 -6.65 27.15 15.34
CA ILE A 101 -7.57 28.26 15.60
C ILE A 101 -7.28 29.42 14.66
N ASN A 102 -6.01 29.81 14.52
CA ASN A 102 -5.60 30.92 13.67
C ASN A 102 -5.98 30.64 12.20
N ALA A 103 -5.64 29.47 11.67
CA ALA A 103 -5.96 29.11 10.31
C ALA A 103 -7.48 29.09 10.04
N ILE A 104 -8.26 28.45 10.93
CA ILE A 104 -9.72 28.41 10.80
C ILE A 104 -10.34 29.80 10.98
N SER A 105 -9.74 30.68 11.78
CA SER A 105 -10.20 32.07 11.94
C SER A 105 -10.01 32.89 10.66
N HIS A 106 -8.99 32.56 9.86
CA HIS A 106 -8.74 33.17 8.56
C HIS A 106 -9.62 32.57 7.44
N LEU A 107 -10.00 31.31 7.55
CA LEU A 107 -10.90 30.63 6.62
C LEU A 107 -12.36 31.03 6.85
N SER A 108 -13.00 31.52 5.78
CA SER A 108 -14.44 31.78 5.65
C SER A 108 -15.16 32.25 6.92
N ASN A 109 -15.22 33.57 7.19
CA ASN A 109 -16.09 34.23 8.20
C ASN A 109 -16.68 33.25 9.25
N ASN A 110 -15.84 32.59 10.07
CA ASN A 110 -16.29 31.56 11.00
C ASN A 110 -17.11 32.22 12.12
N THR A 111 -18.38 32.49 11.84
CA THR A 111 -19.26 33.28 12.72
C THR A 111 -19.60 32.54 13.99
N SER A 112 -19.59 31.21 13.97
CA SER A 112 -19.81 30.38 15.17
C SER A 112 -18.60 30.39 16.10
N LYS A 113 -17.41 30.78 15.61
CA LYS A 113 -16.13 30.71 16.33
C LYS A 113 -15.90 29.33 16.96
N ALA A 114 -16.32 28.29 16.25
CA ALA A 114 -16.11 26.90 16.63
C ALA A 114 -14.85 26.36 15.95
N TYR A 115 -14.08 25.55 16.68
CA TYR A 115 -12.81 25.00 16.24
C TYR A 115 -12.68 23.55 16.68
N HIS A 116 -12.20 22.69 15.79
CA HIS A 116 -11.84 21.30 16.11
C HIS A 116 -10.35 21.11 15.84
N ALA A 117 -9.59 20.76 16.87
CA ALA A 117 -8.17 20.42 16.77
C ALA A 117 -7.99 18.93 17.03
N LEU A 118 -7.29 18.24 16.12
CA LEU A 118 -6.90 16.85 16.30
C LEU A 118 -5.56 16.79 17.03
N LEU A 119 -5.55 16.17 18.20
CA LEU A 119 -4.34 15.88 18.96
C LEU A 119 -4.12 14.37 18.97
N HIS A 120 -2.86 13.94 18.91
CA HIS A 120 -2.50 12.53 18.89
C HIS A 120 -2.16 12.09 20.30
N ALA A 121 -2.65 10.92 20.69
CA ALA A 121 -2.28 10.25 21.93
C ALA A 121 -1.69 8.91 21.54
N GLY A 122 -0.37 8.87 21.36
CA GLY A 122 0.35 7.70 20.89
C GLY A 122 1.75 8.05 20.45
N ASP A 123 2.53 7.02 20.14
CA ASP A 123 3.84 7.06 19.50
C ASP A 123 4.21 5.62 19.09
N ASP A 124 5.40 5.44 18.52
CA ASP A 124 5.96 4.13 18.17
C ASP A 124 5.83 3.12 19.33
N PHE A 125 5.12 2.01 19.07
CA PHE A 125 4.93 0.88 20.00
C PHE A 125 4.39 1.24 21.41
N THR A 126 3.69 2.36 21.53
CA THR A 126 3.01 2.76 22.78
C THR A 126 1.79 1.87 23.09
N TYR A 127 1.15 2.09 24.25
CA TYR A 127 -0.01 1.34 24.75
C TYR A 127 0.24 -0.11 25.22
N THR A 128 1.50 -0.52 25.41
CA THR A 128 1.83 -1.81 26.07
C THR A 128 1.26 -1.90 27.49
N HIS A 129 1.17 -0.77 28.20
CA HIS A 129 0.51 -0.60 29.50
C HIS A 129 -0.64 0.41 29.40
N ALA A 130 -1.64 0.11 28.56
CA ALA A 130 -2.71 1.03 28.17
C ALA A 130 -3.35 1.85 29.30
N SER A 131 -3.57 1.26 30.47
CA SER A 131 -4.17 1.97 31.62
C SER A 131 -3.34 3.17 32.09
N GLN A 132 -2.02 3.09 32.06
CA GLN A 132 -1.14 4.20 32.45
C GLN A 132 -1.23 5.36 31.45
N TYR A 133 -1.29 5.04 30.15
CA TYR A 133 -1.45 6.05 29.10
C TYR A 133 -2.82 6.71 29.16
N PHE A 134 -3.91 5.96 29.36
CA PHE A 134 -5.25 6.54 29.50
C PHE A 134 -5.34 7.46 30.71
N ASN A 135 -4.78 7.08 31.87
CA ASN A 135 -4.73 7.98 33.04
C ASN A 135 -4.02 9.30 32.73
N LYS A 136 -2.95 9.25 31.91
CA LYS A 136 -2.21 10.45 31.50
C LYS A 136 -2.98 11.29 30.47
N VAL A 137 -3.67 10.66 29.51
CA VAL A 137 -4.54 11.40 28.59
C VAL A 137 -5.69 12.07 29.34
N ASP A 138 -6.23 11.46 30.40
CA ASP A 138 -7.26 12.09 31.25
C ASP A 138 -6.73 13.33 31.99
N GLU A 139 -5.49 13.26 32.50
CA GLU A 139 -4.80 14.42 33.08
C GLU A 139 -4.56 15.51 32.03
N LEU A 140 -4.12 15.14 30.81
CA LEU A 140 -3.90 16.08 29.71
C LEU A 140 -5.20 16.78 29.31
N ASN A 141 -6.30 16.05 29.16
CA ASN A 141 -7.60 16.61 28.80
C ASN A 141 -8.03 17.70 29.80
N LYS A 142 -7.87 17.45 31.11
CA LYS A 142 -8.16 18.45 32.16
C LYS A 142 -7.29 19.69 32.00
N GLU A 143 -6.00 19.55 31.73
CA GLU A 143 -5.11 20.68 31.55
C GLU A 143 -5.41 21.48 30.28
N LEU A 144 -5.79 20.82 29.19
CA LEU A 144 -6.22 21.49 27.95
C LEU A 144 -7.52 22.28 28.13
N GLU A 145 -8.48 21.72 28.87
CA GLU A 145 -9.70 22.43 29.22
C GLU A 145 -9.43 23.65 30.11
N ASN A 146 -8.53 23.51 31.10
CA ASN A 146 -8.12 24.62 31.96
C ASN A 146 -7.42 25.73 31.17
N GLU A 147 -6.48 25.37 30.29
CA GLU A 147 -5.76 26.33 29.45
C GLU A 147 -6.70 27.03 28.45
N GLY A 148 -7.63 26.29 27.84
CA GLY A 148 -8.66 26.85 26.97
C GLY A 148 -9.58 27.85 27.69
N LYS A 149 -10.04 27.50 28.91
CA LYS A 149 -10.84 28.38 29.76
C LYS A 149 -10.07 29.65 30.15
N GLU A 150 -8.80 29.54 30.53
CA GLU A 150 -7.93 30.70 30.83
C GLU A 150 -7.79 31.65 29.63
N ARG A 151 -7.94 31.14 28.40
CA ARG A 151 -7.90 31.91 27.15
C ARG A 151 -9.28 32.36 26.65
N GLY A 152 -10.34 32.09 27.41
CA GLY A 152 -11.70 32.51 27.09
C GLY A 152 -12.46 31.60 26.13
N TYR A 153 -11.98 30.37 25.90
CA TYR A 153 -12.68 29.37 25.09
C TYR A 153 -13.59 28.49 25.96
N ASN A 154 -14.75 28.12 25.41
CA ASN A 154 -15.54 27.02 25.95
C ASN A 154 -14.96 25.68 25.43
N THR A 155 -13.90 25.21 26.06
CA THR A 155 -13.13 24.05 25.60
C THR A 155 -13.63 22.75 26.22
N SER A 156 -13.71 21.71 25.39
CA SER A 156 -13.83 20.31 25.82
C SER A 156 -12.72 19.50 25.16
N ALA A 157 -12.01 18.70 25.95
CA ALA A 157 -10.97 17.79 25.46
C ALA A 157 -11.43 16.35 25.74
N ILE A 158 -11.61 15.57 24.68
CA ILE A 158 -12.24 14.25 24.74
C ILE A 158 -11.43 13.21 23.98
N TYR A 159 -11.60 11.94 24.35
CA TYR A 159 -11.24 10.85 23.45
C TYR A 159 -12.11 10.94 22.19
N SER A 160 -11.47 10.74 21.05
CA SER A 160 -12.12 10.88 19.75
C SER A 160 -11.48 9.92 18.76
N THR A 161 -12.12 9.78 17.60
CA THR A 161 -11.58 9.07 16.44
C THR A 161 -11.29 10.05 15.31
N VAL A 162 -10.51 9.61 14.32
CA VAL A 162 -10.29 10.38 13.09
C VAL A 162 -11.61 10.64 12.35
N TYR A 163 -12.56 9.70 12.43
CA TYR A 163 -13.90 9.87 11.87
C TYR A 163 -14.65 11.02 12.55
N ASP A 164 -14.74 11.00 13.88
CA ASP A 164 -15.44 12.03 14.65
C ASP A 164 -14.80 13.42 14.48
N TYR A 165 -13.48 13.47 14.30
CA TYR A 165 -12.77 14.70 13.95
C TYR A 165 -13.27 15.28 12.61
N PHE A 166 -13.35 14.45 11.57
CA PHE A 166 -13.82 14.91 10.26
C PHE A 166 -15.30 15.28 10.28
N GLU A 167 -16.15 14.56 11.02
CA GLU A 167 -17.54 14.96 11.23
C GLU A 167 -17.64 16.33 11.91
N GLY A 168 -16.82 16.57 12.94
CA GLY A 168 -16.71 17.87 13.59
C GLY A 168 -16.29 18.96 12.60
N ILE A 169 -15.26 18.72 11.80
CA ILE A 169 -14.79 19.65 10.77
C ILE A 169 -15.87 19.94 9.73
N HIS A 170 -16.57 18.91 9.22
CA HIS A 170 -17.66 19.09 8.26
C HIS A 170 -18.81 19.91 8.84
N SER A 171 -19.12 19.75 10.13
CA SER A 171 -20.18 20.50 10.81
C SER A 171 -19.94 22.02 10.86
N LEU A 172 -18.68 22.46 10.69
CA LEU A 172 -18.34 23.89 10.62
C LEU A 172 -18.82 24.55 9.32
N ASN A 173 -19.15 23.77 8.29
CA ASN A 173 -19.58 24.25 6.97
C ASN A 173 -18.60 25.29 6.35
N ILE A 174 -17.30 25.03 6.54
CA ILE A 174 -16.20 25.86 6.03
C ILE A 174 -15.82 25.38 4.63
N THR A 175 -15.55 26.34 3.72
CA THR A 175 -14.98 26.02 2.41
C THR A 175 -13.46 26.03 2.51
N TYR A 176 -12.83 24.89 2.19
CA TYR A 176 -11.38 24.72 2.25
C TYR A 176 -10.72 24.89 0.88
N GLY A 177 -9.43 25.26 0.90
CA GLY A 177 -8.61 25.40 -0.30
C GLY A 177 -8.38 24.08 -1.05
N LEU A 178 -7.94 24.18 -2.31
CA LEU A 178 -7.61 23.05 -3.17
C LEU A 178 -6.09 22.95 -3.34
N PHE A 179 -5.53 21.78 -3.09
CA PHE A 179 -4.12 21.46 -3.34
C PHE A 179 -3.99 20.45 -4.49
N LYS A 180 -3.05 20.70 -5.40
CA LYS A 180 -2.70 19.81 -6.52
C LYS A 180 -1.20 19.50 -6.49
N GLY A 181 -0.85 18.23 -6.63
CA GLY A 181 0.55 17.78 -6.72
C GLY A 181 0.94 16.84 -5.57
N ASP A 182 2.24 16.53 -5.53
CA ASP A 182 2.83 15.60 -4.57
C ASP A 182 3.45 16.35 -3.38
N PHE A 183 3.57 15.65 -2.26
CA PHE A 183 4.41 16.02 -1.13
C PHE A 183 5.74 15.24 -1.18
N LEU A 184 6.36 15.23 -2.35
CA LEU A 184 7.66 14.59 -2.62
C LEU A 184 8.60 15.60 -3.32
N PRO A 185 9.91 15.59 -3.01
CA PRO A 185 10.56 14.80 -1.96
C PRO A 185 10.24 15.35 -0.56
N PHE A 186 10.26 14.46 0.44
CA PHE A 186 10.19 14.85 1.84
C PHE A 186 11.54 15.42 2.31
N GLN A 187 11.48 16.52 3.04
CA GLN A 187 12.60 17.15 3.72
C GLN A 187 12.34 17.17 5.22
N GLU A 188 13.27 16.64 6.00
CA GLU A 188 13.15 16.57 7.45
C GLU A 188 13.33 17.97 8.08
N PRO A 189 12.33 18.50 8.81
CA PRO A 189 12.42 19.80 9.47
C PRO A 189 13.59 19.95 10.44
N PHE A 190 13.99 18.88 11.15
CA PHE A 190 14.80 19.02 12.36
C PHE A 190 16.33 18.88 12.18
N THR A 191 16.79 18.54 10.98
CA THR A 191 18.19 18.12 10.72
C THR A 191 18.95 19.04 9.76
N GLY A 192 18.28 20.01 9.12
CA GLY A 192 18.91 21.06 8.31
C GLY A 192 18.28 21.24 6.92
N TRP A 193 18.76 22.26 6.19
CA TRP A 193 18.18 22.65 4.90
C TRP A 193 18.49 21.69 3.74
N GLU A 194 19.39 20.71 3.94
CA GLU A 194 19.80 19.73 2.92
C GLU A 194 19.28 18.30 3.18
N ASP A 195 18.52 18.05 4.26
CA ASP A 195 18.12 16.68 4.62
C ASP A 195 16.86 16.21 3.86
N PHE A 196 17.04 15.98 2.56
CA PHE A 196 16.03 15.35 1.71
C PHE A 196 16.14 13.84 1.78
N TRP A 197 15.04 13.18 2.13
CA TRP A 197 14.99 11.73 2.25
C TRP A 197 14.77 11.09 0.88
N THR A 198 15.69 11.29 -0.05
CA THR A 198 15.64 10.67 -1.39
C THR A 198 16.51 9.43 -1.51
N GLY A 199 17.38 9.16 -0.52
CA GLY A 199 18.24 7.97 -0.50
C GLY A 199 17.45 6.65 -0.57
N TYR A 200 16.33 6.58 0.17
CA TYR A 200 15.47 5.39 0.22
C TYR A 200 14.83 5.04 -1.13
N TYR A 201 14.85 5.94 -2.11
CA TYR A 201 14.43 5.63 -3.48
C TYR A 201 15.28 4.50 -4.08
N SER A 202 16.56 4.43 -3.70
CA SER A 202 17.55 3.47 -4.23
C SER A 202 18.11 2.50 -3.21
N THR A 203 17.96 2.71 -1.90
CA THR A 203 18.46 1.80 -0.86
C THR A 203 17.96 0.36 -1.05
N ARG A 204 18.84 -0.66 -0.95
CA ARG A 204 18.53 -2.10 -1.11
C ARG A 204 17.85 -2.44 -2.45
N LEU A 205 18.48 -2.08 -3.57
CA LEU A 205 17.98 -2.33 -4.94
C LEU A 205 17.61 -3.80 -5.21
N HIS A 206 18.39 -4.76 -4.69
CA HIS A 206 18.10 -6.19 -4.86
C HIS A 206 16.75 -6.57 -4.25
N LEU A 207 16.48 -6.13 -3.02
CA LEU A 207 15.19 -6.36 -2.36
C LEU A 207 14.04 -5.69 -3.14
N LYS A 208 14.20 -4.42 -3.54
CA LYS A 208 13.19 -3.71 -4.36
C LYS A 208 12.88 -4.48 -5.65
N ARG A 209 13.91 -5.00 -6.33
CA ARG A 209 13.75 -5.82 -7.54
C ARG A 209 13.04 -7.13 -7.23
N PHE A 210 13.37 -7.79 -6.12
CA PHE A 210 12.78 -9.05 -5.72
C PHE A 210 11.30 -8.91 -5.37
N ILE A 211 10.93 -7.86 -4.63
CA ILE A 211 9.53 -7.48 -4.36
C ILE A 211 8.73 -7.33 -5.67
N ARG A 212 9.29 -6.68 -6.69
CA ARG A 212 8.65 -6.54 -8.01
C ARG A 212 8.54 -7.87 -8.75
N HIS A 213 9.53 -8.75 -8.63
CA HIS A 213 9.49 -10.08 -9.22
C HIS A 213 8.36 -10.92 -8.62
N VAL A 214 8.26 -10.98 -7.28
CA VAL A 214 7.17 -11.70 -6.60
C VAL A 214 5.80 -11.11 -6.94
N PHE A 215 5.67 -9.78 -7.00
CA PHE A 215 4.42 -9.15 -7.45
C PHE A 215 3.99 -9.61 -8.83
N ASN A 216 4.92 -9.63 -9.80
CA ASN A 216 4.63 -10.07 -11.16
C ASN A 216 4.24 -11.56 -11.19
N ASP A 217 4.86 -12.39 -10.36
CA ASP A 217 4.55 -13.82 -10.27
C ASP A 217 3.16 -14.07 -9.65
N ILE A 218 2.75 -13.26 -8.67
CA ILE A 218 1.36 -13.22 -8.15
C ILE A 218 0.38 -12.89 -9.28
N GLN A 219 0.61 -11.80 -10.02
CA GLN A 219 -0.30 -11.38 -11.11
C GLN A 219 -0.35 -12.42 -12.24
N GLY A 220 0.78 -13.01 -12.59
CA GLY A 220 0.86 -14.09 -13.57
C GLY A 220 0.07 -15.32 -13.12
N THR A 221 0.22 -15.74 -11.85
CA THR A 221 -0.50 -16.89 -11.31
C THR A 221 -2.01 -16.64 -11.21
N LYS A 222 -2.44 -15.43 -10.84
CA LYS A 222 -3.85 -15.02 -10.87
C LYS A 222 -4.43 -15.09 -12.28
N THR A 223 -3.70 -14.58 -13.26
CA THR A 223 -4.11 -14.62 -14.67
C THR A 223 -4.24 -16.06 -15.14
N LEU A 224 -3.26 -16.91 -14.83
CA LEU A 224 -3.28 -18.33 -15.17
C LEU A 224 -4.49 -19.04 -14.57
N LEU A 225 -4.77 -18.81 -13.28
CA LEU A 225 -5.94 -19.36 -12.60
C LEU A 225 -7.23 -18.96 -13.32
N ALA A 226 -7.41 -17.67 -13.60
CA ALA A 226 -8.62 -17.16 -14.26
C ALA A 226 -8.81 -17.80 -15.64
N ILE A 227 -7.76 -17.82 -16.48
CA ILE A 227 -7.83 -18.40 -17.83
C ILE A 227 -8.16 -19.90 -17.76
N ARG A 228 -7.47 -20.66 -16.91
CA ARG A 228 -7.67 -22.12 -16.79
C ARG A 228 -9.03 -22.47 -16.22
N ALA A 229 -9.50 -21.74 -15.21
CA ALA A 229 -10.83 -21.94 -14.63
C ALA A 229 -11.94 -21.71 -15.67
N ILE A 230 -11.86 -20.59 -16.41
CA ILE A 230 -12.83 -20.26 -17.46
C ILE A 230 -12.80 -21.31 -18.58
N ALA A 231 -11.61 -21.70 -19.05
CA ALA A 231 -11.47 -22.71 -20.09
C ALA A 231 -12.00 -24.08 -19.66
N LYS A 232 -11.71 -24.50 -18.41
CA LYS A 232 -12.23 -25.75 -17.82
C LYS A 232 -13.76 -25.77 -17.77
N ASN A 233 -14.38 -24.60 -17.60
CA ASN A 233 -15.82 -24.40 -17.53
C ASN A 233 -16.46 -24.04 -18.89
N GLY A 234 -15.88 -24.48 -20.01
CA GLY A 234 -16.45 -24.23 -21.34
C GLY A 234 -16.53 -22.74 -21.71
N ASN A 235 -15.55 -21.94 -21.28
CA ASN A 235 -15.48 -20.48 -21.46
C ASN A 235 -16.58 -19.69 -20.73
N SER A 236 -17.11 -20.22 -19.63
CA SER A 236 -18.09 -19.55 -18.76
C SER A 236 -17.47 -19.07 -17.44
N ILE A 237 -17.93 -17.92 -16.96
CA ILE A 237 -17.58 -17.37 -15.63
C ILE A 237 -18.50 -17.85 -14.50
N ASN A 238 -19.56 -18.60 -14.84
CA ASN A 238 -20.49 -19.15 -13.85
C ASN A 238 -20.04 -20.55 -13.47
N PHE A 239 -19.31 -20.66 -12.36
CA PHE A 239 -18.77 -21.93 -11.88
C PHE A 239 -19.80 -22.68 -11.02
N ASP A 240 -19.87 -24.00 -11.17
CA ASP A 240 -20.62 -24.83 -10.24
C ASP A 240 -19.95 -24.88 -8.86
N SER A 241 -20.60 -25.54 -7.89
CA SER A 241 -20.12 -25.59 -6.51
C SER A 241 -18.79 -26.33 -6.35
N ASP A 242 -18.50 -27.31 -7.18
CA ASP A 242 -17.31 -28.15 -7.01
C ASP A 242 -16.09 -27.50 -7.64
N LEU A 243 -16.24 -26.93 -8.84
CA LEU A 243 -15.20 -26.12 -9.45
C LEU A 243 -14.91 -24.85 -8.63
N SER A 244 -15.93 -24.23 -8.03
CA SER A 244 -15.73 -23.09 -7.12
C SER A 244 -14.86 -23.45 -5.92
N LYS A 245 -15.07 -24.62 -5.28
CA LYS A 245 -14.23 -25.09 -4.16
C LYS A 245 -12.77 -25.28 -4.58
N VAL A 246 -12.53 -25.84 -5.77
CA VAL A 246 -11.18 -26.00 -6.32
C VAL A 246 -10.52 -24.65 -6.53
N ILE A 247 -11.22 -23.71 -7.18
CA ILE A 247 -10.74 -22.34 -7.41
C ILE A 247 -10.42 -21.65 -6.09
N ASP A 248 -11.28 -21.77 -5.09
CA ASP A 248 -11.06 -21.19 -3.76
C ASP A 248 -9.84 -21.78 -3.05
N GLY A 249 -9.62 -23.09 -3.15
CA GLY A 249 -8.43 -23.76 -2.62
C GLY A 249 -7.14 -23.23 -3.25
N ILE A 250 -7.12 -23.05 -4.57
CA ILE A 250 -5.98 -22.46 -5.29
C ILE A 250 -5.81 -20.99 -4.91
N ASN A 251 -6.91 -20.23 -4.89
CA ASN A 251 -6.89 -18.81 -4.57
C ASN A 251 -6.42 -18.55 -3.14
N ASN A 252 -6.64 -19.48 -2.20
CA ASN A 252 -6.05 -19.40 -0.86
C ASN A 252 -4.52 -19.40 -0.90
N GLN A 253 -3.89 -20.24 -1.71
CA GLN A 253 -2.43 -20.25 -1.87
C GLN A 253 -1.93 -18.89 -2.40
N ILE A 254 -2.61 -18.35 -3.41
CA ILE A 254 -2.30 -17.02 -3.96
C ILE A 254 -2.48 -15.94 -2.89
N ARG A 255 -3.58 -15.97 -2.12
CA ARG A 255 -3.84 -15.03 -1.01
C ARG A 255 -2.75 -15.07 0.06
N TYR A 256 -2.21 -16.25 0.38
CA TYR A 256 -1.07 -16.35 1.32
C TYR A 256 0.18 -15.68 0.74
N ALA A 257 0.49 -15.89 -0.53
CA ALA A 257 1.59 -15.19 -1.20
C ALA A 257 1.39 -13.66 -1.21
N GLU A 258 0.16 -13.20 -1.47
CA GLU A 258 -0.18 -11.77 -1.45
C GLU A 258 0.02 -11.14 -0.08
N ARG A 259 -0.42 -11.81 1.00
CA ARG A 259 -0.23 -11.32 2.38
C ARG A 259 1.25 -11.20 2.72
N LYS A 260 2.05 -12.19 2.31
CA LYS A 260 3.51 -12.18 2.50
C LYS A 260 4.15 -11.01 1.76
N TRP A 261 3.77 -10.81 0.49
CA TRP A 261 4.23 -9.66 -0.30
C TRP A 261 3.77 -8.31 0.27
N ALA A 262 2.53 -8.21 0.77
CA ALA A 262 1.95 -6.98 1.28
C ALA A 262 2.69 -6.45 2.52
N ILE A 263 3.27 -7.32 3.35
CA ILE A 263 4.14 -6.91 4.48
C ILE A 263 5.29 -6.02 3.98
N LEU A 264 5.83 -6.28 2.78
CA LEU A 264 6.92 -5.51 2.22
C LEU A 264 6.48 -4.14 1.70
N MET A 265 5.18 -3.87 1.58
CA MET A 265 4.67 -2.53 1.29
C MET A 265 4.70 -1.60 2.51
N HIS A 266 5.10 -2.12 3.68
CA HIS A 266 5.47 -1.32 4.84
C HIS A 266 6.48 -0.21 4.47
N HIS A 267 6.36 0.95 5.11
CA HIS A 267 7.22 2.11 4.82
C HIS A 267 8.68 1.93 5.28
N ASP A 268 9.01 0.87 6.03
CA ASP A 268 10.40 0.40 6.21
C ASP A 268 10.74 -0.86 5.40
N GLY A 269 9.74 -1.50 4.76
CA GLY A 269 9.94 -2.68 3.93
C GLY A 269 10.59 -2.32 2.60
N ILE A 270 9.76 -1.89 1.65
CA ILE A 270 10.18 -1.57 0.28
C ILE A 270 11.14 -0.37 0.20
N THR A 271 11.10 0.53 1.17
CA THR A 271 12.02 1.69 1.25
C THR A 271 13.46 1.28 1.57
N GLY A 272 13.63 0.14 2.25
CA GLY A 272 14.94 -0.37 2.64
C GLY A 272 15.53 0.25 3.90
N THR A 273 14.73 0.97 4.71
CA THR A 273 15.16 1.67 5.93
C THR A 273 15.20 0.80 7.20
N HIS A 274 14.95 -0.50 7.06
CA HIS A 274 15.05 -1.50 8.13
C HIS A 274 16.49 -1.93 8.45
N MET A 275 16.68 -2.60 9.59
CA MET A 275 17.95 -3.24 9.98
C MET A 275 18.26 -4.50 9.15
N THR A 276 19.53 -4.90 9.05
CA THR A 276 19.95 -6.09 8.29
C THR A 276 19.27 -7.40 8.72
N SER A 277 19.00 -7.57 10.03
CA SER A 277 18.27 -8.74 10.54
C SER A 277 16.84 -8.83 9.97
N THR A 278 16.15 -7.69 9.90
CA THR A 278 14.82 -7.59 9.30
C THR A 278 14.87 -7.84 7.79
N GLU A 279 15.94 -7.42 7.10
CA GLU A 279 16.11 -7.71 5.66
C GLU A 279 16.14 -9.23 5.41
N ASN A 280 16.89 -9.97 6.23
CA ASN A 280 16.96 -11.42 6.13
C ASN A 280 15.56 -12.06 6.27
N SER A 281 14.75 -11.57 7.22
CA SER A 281 13.36 -12.00 7.37
C SER A 281 12.51 -11.68 6.14
N TYR A 282 12.73 -10.53 5.49
CA TYR A 282 12.04 -10.16 4.27
C TYR A 282 12.35 -11.08 3.08
N TYR A 283 13.60 -11.51 2.91
CA TYR A 283 13.93 -12.53 1.90
C TYR A 283 13.25 -13.87 2.19
N VAL A 284 13.18 -14.29 3.46
CA VAL A 284 12.45 -15.51 3.86
C VAL A 284 10.96 -15.38 3.50
N ILE A 285 10.33 -14.27 3.87
CA ILE A 285 8.91 -14.00 3.58
C ILE A 285 8.62 -14.03 2.07
N LEU A 286 9.48 -13.45 1.24
CA LEU A 286 9.30 -13.44 -0.21
C LEU A 286 9.52 -14.84 -0.82
N ASN A 287 10.46 -15.64 -0.30
CA ASN A 287 10.66 -17.02 -0.73
C ASN A 287 9.48 -17.94 -0.32
N GLU A 288 8.89 -17.71 0.85
CA GLU A 288 7.64 -18.36 1.24
C GLU A 288 6.50 -17.99 0.28
N ALA A 289 6.39 -16.71 -0.12
CA ALA A 289 5.42 -16.27 -1.12
C ALA A 289 5.59 -17.03 -2.45
N LEU A 290 6.83 -17.17 -2.95
CA LEU A 290 7.11 -17.98 -4.14
C LEU A 290 6.74 -19.45 -3.96
N SER A 291 6.95 -20.02 -2.78
CA SER A 291 6.58 -21.40 -2.47
C SER A 291 5.07 -21.60 -2.55
N TYR A 292 4.28 -20.67 -1.99
CA TYR A 292 2.82 -20.65 -2.12
C TYR A 292 2.37 -20.52 -3.58
N LEU A 293 3.02 -19.68 -4.38
CA LEU A 293 2.70 -19.53 -5.81
C LEU A 293 3.08 -20.78 -6.62
N ASN A 294 4.16 -21.46 -6.26
CA ASN A 294 4.53 -22.74 -6.88
C ASN A 294 3.46 -23.80 -6.60
N GLU A 295 2.97 -23.88 -5.37
CA GLU A 295 1.89 -24.80 -5.02
C GLU A 295 0.58 -24.44 -5.75
N ALA A 296 0.22 -23.16 -5.81
CA ALA A 296 -0.93 -22.69 -6.59
C ALA A 296 -0.84 -23.14 -8.05
N ARG A 297 0.33 -22.97 -8.69
CA ARG A 297 0.57 -23.40 -10.08
C ARG A 297 0.44 -24.91 -10.26
N LYS A 298 0.95 -25.73 -9.34
CA LYS A 298 0.78 -27.19 -9.37
C LYS A 298 -0.68 -27.60 -9.24
N LEU A 299 -1.44 -26.94 -8.38
CA LEU A 299 -2.87 -27.20 -8.22
C LEU A 299 -3.67 -26.79 -9.46
N ILE A 300 -3.30 -25.67 -10.09
CA ILE A 300 -3.89 -25.24 -11.37
C ILE A 300 -3.66 -26.31 -12.44
N GLU A 301 -2.42 -26.77 -12.63
CA GLU A 301 -2.14 -27.77 -13.68
C GLU A 301 -2.79 -29.13 -13.39
N SER A 302 -2.89 -29.54 -12.13
CA SER A 302 -3.51 -30.83 -11.78
C SER A 302 -5.04 -30.83 -11.84
N HIS A 303 -5.71 -29.75 -11.44
CA HIS A 303 -7.18 -29.72 -11.34
C HIS A 303 -7.86 -28.95 -12.48
N LEU A 304 -7.19 -27.96 -13.06
CA LEU A 304 -7.72 -27.08 -14.10
C LEU A 304 -7.05 -27.30 -15.47
N SER A 305 -6.36 -28.42 -15.64
CA SER A 305 -5.91 -28.86 -16.96
C SER A 305 -7.11 -29.07 -17.88
N VAL A 306 -6.96 -28.56 -19.10
CA VAL A 306 -7.91 -28.75 -20.20
C VAL A 306 -7.33 -29.86 -21.07
N PRO A 307 -8.11 -30.91 -21.41
CA PRO A 307 -7.66 -31.95 -22.31
C PRO A 307 -7.20 -31.36 -23.64
N ILE A 308 -6.10 -31.90 -24.18
CA ILE A 308 -5.70 -31.61 -25.56
C ILE A 308 -6.74 -32.19 -26.53
N SER A 309 -7.00 -31.50 -27.64
CA SER A 309 -7.87 -32.04 -28.69
C SER A 309 -7.30 -33.35 -29.25
N SER A 310 -8.15 -34.22 -29.79
CA SER A 310 -7.72 -35.46 -30.44
C SER A 310 -6.70 -35.20 -31.55
N GLU A 311 -6.91 -34.15 -32.33
CA GLU A 311 -6.00 -33.68 -33.39
C GLU A 311 -4.64 -33.27 -32.82
N SER A 312 -4.62 -32.50 -31.72
CA SER A 312 -3.40 -32.12 -31.03
C SER A 312 -2.65 -33.35 -30.50
N ALA A 313 -3.37 -34.33 -29.95
CA ALA A 313 -2.78 -35.55 -29.42
C ALA A 313 -2.17 -36.42 -30.52
N GLU A 314 -2.85 -36.56 -31.66
CA GLU A 314 -2.33 -37.28 -32.84
C GLU A 314 -1.08 -36.59 -33.41
N PHE A 315 -1.10 -35.26 -33.52
CA PHE A 315 0.07 -34.50 -33.95
C PHE A 315 1.26 -34.73 -33.00
N LEU A 316 1.05 -34.61 -31.68
CA LEU A 316 2.10 -34.82 -30.69
C LEU A 316 2.67 -36.24 -30.75
N ARG A 317 1.83 -37.26 -30.91
CA ARG A 317 2.28 -38.65 -31.14
C ARG A 317 3.13 -38.77 -32.39
N SER A 318 2.69 -38.18 -33.50
CA SER A 318 3.45 -38.21 -34.75
C SER A 318 4.84 -37.60 -34.61
N VAL A 319 5.01 -36.55 -33.80
CA VAL A 319 6.34 -35.97 -33.51
C VAL A 319 7.15 -36.90 -32.60
N TYR A 320 6.52 -37.42 -31.54
CA TYR A 320 7.16 -38.25 -30.51
C TYR A 320 7.70 -39.57 -31.07
N ASP A 321 6.95 -40.23 -31.96
CA ASP A 321 7.32 -41.55 -32.53
C ASP A 321 8.60 -41.50 -33.39
N HIS A 322 9.03 -40.33 -33.83
CA HIS A 322 10.25 -40.14 -34.61
C HIS A 322 11.49 -39.84 -33.74
N LEU A 323 11.34 -39.77 -32.41
CA LEU A 323 12.43 -39.45 -31.49
C LEU A 323 12.95 -40.71 -30.78
N THR A 324 14.25 -40.76 -30.52
CA THR A 324 14.88 -41.87 -29.79
C THR A 324 14.90 -41.57 -28.29
N ASN A 325 14.19 -42.36 -27.49
CA ASN A 325 14.04 -42.19 -26.03
C ASN A 325 13.66 -40.75 -25.60
N PRO A 326 12.61 -40.14 -26.20
CA PRO A 326 12.20 -38.78 -25.86
C PRO A 326 11.71 -38.65 -24.41
N GLU A 327 12.03 -37.51 -23.80
CA GLU A 327 11.43 -37.05 -22.55
C GLU A 327 10.62 -35.78 -22.83
N MET A 328 9.35 -35.76 -22.42
CA MET A 328 8.47 -34.61 -22.64
C MET A 328 8.40 -33.75 -21.37
N THR A 329 8.71 -32.46 -21.53
CA THR A 329 8.48 -31.44 -20.49
C THR A 329 7.54 -30.38 -21.02
N GLN A 330 6.53 -30.01 -20.23
CA GLN A 330 5.59 -28.95 -20.57
C GLN A 330 5.99 -27.64 -19.89
N HIS A 331 6.03 -26.57 -20.67
CA HIS A 331 6.23 -25.20 -20.17
C HIS A 331 5.02 -24.34 -20.52
N THR A 332 4.36 -23.80 -19.50
CA THR A 332 3.22 -22.89 -19.66
C THR A 332 3.70 -21.44 -19.64
N MET A 333 3.48 -20.72 -20.74
CA MET A 333 3.78 -19.29 -20.85
C MET A 333 2.52 -18.47 -20.62
N VAL A 334 2.57 -17.52 -19.68
CA VAL A 334 1.43 -16.67 -19.33
C VAL A 334 1.75 -15.23 -19.67
N ASN A 335 0.91 -14.62 -20.53
CA ASN A 335 0.94 -13.19 -20.78
C ASN A 335 -0.13 -12.50 -19.91
N PRO A 336 0.25 -11.86 -18.79
CA PRO A 336 -0.71 -11.15 -17.95
C PRO A 336 -1.18 -9.82 -18.54
N ALA A 337 -0.63 -9.39 -19.68
CA ALA A 337 -1.05 -8.15 -20.33
C ALA A 337 -2.33 -8.35 -21.14
N GLY A 338 -3.20 -7.34 -21.16
CA GLY A 338 -4.42 -7.31 -21.98
C GLY A 338 -4.21 -7.11 -23.49
N TYR A 339 -3.00 -7.35 -23.99
CA TYR A 339 -2.63 -7.18 -25.40
C TYR A 339 -1.68 -8.29 -25.86
N TYR A 340 -1.67 -8.61 -27.16
CA TYR A 340 -0.76 -9.58 -27.75
C TYR A 340 0.70 -9.14 -27.58
N ARG A 341 1.54 -10.08 -27.13
CA ARG A 341 2.95 -9.82 -26.88
C ARG A 341 3.81 -10.91 -27.50
N ILE A 342 4.84 -10.48 -28.24
CA ILE A 342 5.93 -11.33 -28.70
C ILE A 342 7.17 -10.91 -27.93
N GLN A 343 7.88 -11.86 -27.34
CA GLN A 343 9.07 -11.59 -26.55
C GLN A 343 10.07 -12.74 -26.68
N ILE A 344 11.36 -12.38 -26.78
CA ILE A 344 12.46 -13.34 -26.68
C ILE A 344 12.64 -13.68 -25.20
N MET A 345 12.62 -14.97 -24.88
CA MET A 345 12.82 -15.49 -23.53
C MET A 345 14.01 -16.41 -23.49
N ASN A 346 14.86 -16.22 -22.47
CA ASN A 346 15.92 -17.16 -22.18
C ASN A 346 15.35 -18.26 -21.28
N MET A 347 15.37 -19.49 -21.77
CA MET A 347 14.94 -20.67 -21.01
C MET A 347 16.15 -21.56 -20.75
N THR A 348 16.33 -21.95 -19.49
CA THR A 348 17.29 -22.99 -19.14
C THR A 348 16.56 -24.32 -19.16
N LEU A 349 16.95 -25.21 -20.07
CA LEU A 349 16.41 -26.56 -20.16
C LEU A 349 17.33 -27.54 -19.44
N PRO A 350 16.79 -28.52 -18.70
CA PRO A 350 17.60 -29.59 -18.14
C PRO A 350 18.19 -30.42 -19.28
N VAL A 351 19.48 -30.73 -19.18
CA VAL A 351 20.15 -31.67 -20.10
C VAL A 351 19.86 -33.08 -19.61
N SER A 352 19.07 -33.85 -20.35
CA SER A 352 18.93 -35.28 -20.10
C SER A 352 19.91 -36.07 -20.95
N ASN A 353 20.53 -37.09 -20.33
CA ASN A 353 21.41 -38.06 -20.98
C ASN A 353 22.58 -37.49 -21.81
N GLY A 354 23.06 -36.28 -21.49
CA GLY A 354 24.25 -35.68 -22.11
C GLY A 354 24.06 -35.17 -23.54
N THR A 355 22.81 -35.05 -24.02
CA THR A 355 22.50 -34.51 -25.36
C THR A 355 21.71 -33.21 -25.28
N ASN A 356 22.02 -32.24 -26.15
CA ASN A 356 21.32 -30.95 -26.26
C ASN A 356 20.33 -30.89 -27.44
N ASN A 357 19.71 -32.03 -27.78
CA ASN A 357 18.77 -32.11 -28.89
C ASN A 357 17.35 -31.87 -28.37
N TYR A 358 16.77 -30.71 -28.69
CA TYR A 358 15.42 -30.34 -28.27
C TYR A 358 14.51 -30.22 -29.49
N VAL A 359 13.28 -30.72 -29.37
CA VAL A 359 12.18 -30.41 -30.30
C VAL A 359 11.18 -29.56 -29.56
N PHE A 360 10.97 -28.34 -30.04
CA PHE A 360 9.99 -27.43 -29.47
C PHE A 360 8.67 -27.57 -30.21
N VAL A 361 7.61 -27.83 -29.45
CA VAL A 361 6.25 -27.86 -29.95
C VAL A 361 5.44 -26.77 -29.26
N MET A 362 4.86 -25.86 -30.05
CA MET A 362 3.98 -24.81 -29.54
C MET A 362 2.53 -25.23 -29.69
N GLN A 363 1.77 -25.10 -28.60
CA GLN A 363 0.32 -25.22 -28.61
C GLN A 363 -0.32 -23.84 -28.42
N LYS A 364 -1.20 -23.45 -29.34
CA LYS A 364 -2.04 -22.24 -29.26
C LYS A 364 -3.51 -22.63 -29.43
N GLY A 365 -4.20 -22.84 -28.31
CA GLY A 365 -5.54 -23.45 -28.32
C GLY A 365 -5.44 -24.89 -28.81
N ASP A 366 -6.23 -25.23 -29.84
CA ASP A 366 -6.19 -26.55 -30.49
C ASP A 366 -5.15 -26.66 -31.61
N ASN A 367 -4.47 -25.55 -31.96
CA ASN A 367 -3.42 -25.58 -32.98
C ASN A 367 -2.09 -25.97 -32.35
N VAL A 368 -1.42 -26.96 -32.94
CA VAL A 368 -0.09 -27.44 -32.51
C VAL A 368 0.87 -27.40 -33.70
N ALA A 369 2.10 -26.92 -33.47
CA ALA A 369 3.13 -26.88 -34.50
C ALA A 369 4.54 -27.03 -33.91
N VAL A 370 5.44 -27.68 -34.66
CA VAL A 370 6.87 -27.69 -34.36
C VAL A 370 7.45 -26.30 -34.64
N ILE A 371 8.21 -25.75 -33.72
CA ILE A 371 8.97 -24.52 -33.92
C ILE A 371 10.35 -24.88 -34.47
N ASN A 372 10.64 -24.41 -35.67
CA ASN A 372 11.97 -24.54 -36.28
C ASN A 372 12.82 -23.30 -35.93
N GLY A 373 14.02 -23.51 -35.37
CA GLY A 373 15.01 -22.44 -35.16
C GLY A 373 15.08 -21.83 -33.76
N CYS A 374 14.83 -22.62 -32.71
CA CYS A 374 15.07 -22.22 -31.32
C CYS A 374 16.50 -22.50 -30.86
#